data_AF-A0A7J6PJ17-F1
#
_entry.id   AF-A0A7J6PJ17-F1
#
_cell.length_a   1.000
_cell.length_b   1.000
_cell.length_c   1.000
_cell.angle_alpha   90.00
_cell.angle_beta   90.00
_cell.angle_gamma   90.00
#
_symmetry.space_group_name_H-M   'P 1'
#
loop_
_entity.id
_entity.type
_entity.pdbx_description
1 polymer ?
#
loop_
_entity_poly.entity_id
_entity_poly.type
_entity_poly.pdbx_seq_one_letter_code
_entity_poly.pdbx_strand_id
1 'polypeptide(L)'
;GSQSLGRRKVLDATNCRYVATMDPGIDEKAIRADTPEDTCVAIACGKADVLGSRLKGMDVVLLCADQVAVCEDELREKPESAEEAKR
;
A
#
# COMPACT_ATOMS: atom_id res chain seq x y z
N GLY A 1 4.50 5.47 4.46
CA GLY A 1 5.06 5.06 3.16
C GLY A 1 3.96 4.84 2.14
N SER A 2 3.62 5.87 1.36
CA SER A 2 2.60 5.76 0.31
C SER A 2 2.83 6.87 -0.73
N GLN A 3 2.69 6.52 -2.02
CA GLN A 3 2.67 7.45 -3.15
C GLN A 3 1.25 7.72 -3.67
N SER A 4 0.22 7.16 -3.03
CA SER A 4 -1.18 7.33 -3.47
C SER A 4 -1.68 8.76 -3.23
N LEU A 5 -2.07 9.44 -4.32
CA LEU A 5 -2.76 10.73 -4.25
C LEU A 5 -4.10 10.63 -3.51
N GLY A 6 -4.80 9.50 -3.62
CA GLY A 6 -6.07 9.27 -2.91
C GLY A 6 -5.89 9.26 -1.41
N ARG A 7 -4.92 8.47 -0.91
CA ARG A 7 -4.60 8.43 0.53
C ARG A 7 -4.12 9.79 1.04
N ARG A 8 -3.36 10.54 0.23
CA ARG A 8 -2.93 11.90 0.57
C ARG A 8 -4.11 12.83 0.76
N LYS A 9 -5.05 12.87 -0.20
CA LYS A 9 -6.28 13.67 -0.11
C LYS A 9 -7.08 13.35 1.15
N VAL A 10 -7.20 12.08 1.52
CA VAL A 10 -7.90 11.67 2.74
C VAL A 10 -7.20 12.24 3.99
N LEU A 11 -5.89 12.08 4.11
CA LEU A 11 -5.13 12.60 5.26
C LEU A 11 -5.16 14.14 5.32
N ASP A 12 -5.05 14.82 4.18
CA ASP A 12 -5.14 16.28 4.10
C ASP A 12 -6.53 16.76 4.57
N ALA A 13 -7.60 16.03 4.20
CA ALA A 13 -8.97 16.34 4.61
C ALA A 13 -9.25 16.11 6.10
N THR A 14 -8.47 15.26 6.80
CA THR A 14 -8.59 15.06 8.25
C THR A 14 -7.72 16.02 9.06
N ASN A 15 -7.10 17.03 8.42
CA ASN A 15 -6.12 17.94 9.04
C ASN A 15 -4.93 17.20 9.67
N CYS A 16 -4.63 15.97 9.21
CA CYS A 16 -3.48 15.22 9.66
C CYS A 16 -2.21 15.80 9.05
N ARG A 17 -1.33 16.34 9.89
CA ARG A 17 -0.01 16.81 9.45
C ARG A 17 0.95 15.63 9.35
N TYR A 18 1.57 15.45 8.20
CA TYR A 18 2.68 14.52 7.98
C TYR A 18 3.90 15.26 7.45
N VAL A 19 5.08 14.75 7.80
CA VAL A 19 6.35 15.42 7.48
C VAL A 19 6.90 15.04 6.10
N ALA A 20 6.59 13.83 5.61
CA ALA A 20 7.10 13.34 4.35
C ALA A 20 6.26 12.17 3.81
N THR A 21 6.29 11.98 2.50
CA THR A 21 5.86 10.74 1.84
C THR A 21 7.08 9.96 1.37
N MET A 22 7.11 8.65 1.63
CA MET A 22 8.21 7.77 1.25
C MET A 22 7.70 6.63 0.37
N ASP A 23 8.48 6.30 -0.65
CA ASP A 23 8.28 5.11 -1.48
C ASP A 23 9.03 3.91 -0.87
N PRO A 24 8.34 2.83 -0.48
CA PRO A 24 9.00 1.60 -0.04
C PRO A 24 9.81 0.95 -1.16
N GLY A 25 9.39 1.07 -2.43
CA GLY A 25 10.08 0.45 -3.57
C GLY A 25 10.05 -1.08 -3.55
N ILE A 26 8.96 -1.67 -3.06
CA ILE A 26 8.76 -3.13 -3.02
C ILE A 26 7.96 -3.60 -4.24
N ASP A 27 8.20 -4.84 -4.67
CA ASP A 27 7.37 -5.50 -5.66
C ASP A 27 6.12 -6.10 -4.97
N GLU A 28 5.04 -5.33 -4.95
CA GLU A 28 3.78 -5.71 -4.32
C GLU A 28 3.14 -6.95 -4.99
N LYS A 29 3.41 -7.18 -6.29
CA LYS A 29 2.85 -8.33 -7.03
C LYS A 29 3.44 -9.66 -6.58
N ALA A 30 4.70 -9.63 -6.14
CA ALA A 30 5.40 -10.81 -5.62
C ALA A 30 4.91 -11.24 -4.23
N ILE A 31 4.14 -10.40 -3.54
CA ILE A 31 3.62 -10.68 -2.20
C ILE A 31 2.21 -11.27 -2.34
N ARG A 32 2.05 -12.51 -1.88
CA ARG A 32 0.78 -13.25 -1.85
C ARG A 32 0.67 -14.06 -0.56
N ALA A 33 -0.54 -14.13 -0.03
CA ALA A 33 -0.90 -14.95 1.12
C ALA A 33 -2.15 -15.77 0.82
N ASP A 34 -2.60 -16.55 1.79
CA ASP A 34 -3.70 -17.50 1.63
C ASP A 34 -5.04 -16.83 1.30
N THR A 35 -5.25 -15.61 1.80
CA THR A 35 -6.47 -14.83 1.56
C THR A 35 -6.15 -13.45 0.97
N PRO A 36 -7.12 -12.80 0.28
CA PRO A 36 -6.99 -11.40 -0.14
C PRO A 36 -6.68 -10.45 1.02
N GLU A 37 -7.31 -10.65 2.17
CA GLU A 37 -7.10 -9.88 3.39
C GLU A 37 -5.68 -10.03 3.91
N ASP A 38 -5.19 -11.27 4.01
CA ASP A 38 -3.81 -11.54 4.42
C ASP A 38 -2.81 -10.98 3.43
N THR A 39 -3.13 -11.02 2.12
CA THR A 39 -2.30 -10.41 1.07
C THR A 39 -2.20 -8.90 1.28
N CYS A 40 -3.32 -8.21 1.54
CA CYS A 40 -3.36 -6.78 1.84
C CYS A 40 -2.50 -6.43 3.07
N VAL A 41 -2.66 -7.20 4.16
CA VAL A 41 -1.89 -7.02 5.39
C VAL A 41 -0.40 -7.26 5.13
N ALA A 42 -0.05 -8.34 4.44
CA ALA A 42 1.34 -8.68 4.11
C ALA A 42 2.02 -7.58 3.29
N ILE A 43 1.34 -7.00 2.29
CA ILE A 43 1.87 -5.87 1.52
C ILE A 43 2.08 -4.66 2.42
N ALA A 44 1.09 -4.29 3.25
CA ALA A 44 1.21 -3.14 4.15
C ALA A 44 2.37 -3.30 5.15
N CYS A 45 2.53 -4.50 5.73
CA CYS A 45 3.63 -4.85 6.61
C CYS A 45 4.98 -4.83 5.88
N GLY A 46 5.09 -5.41 4.68
CA GLY A 46 6.32 -5.37 3.89
C GLY A 46 6.78 -3.94 3.58
N LYS A 47 5.84 -3.01 3.33
CA LYS A 47 6.15 -1.57 3.19
C LYS A 47 6.72 -1.00 4.49
N ALA A 48 6.14 -1.37 5.63
CA ALA A 48 6.57 -0.93 6.94
C ALA A 48 7.95 -1.48 7.32
N ASP A 49 8.26 -2.74 7.01
CA ASP A 49 9.56 -3.35 7.30
C ASP A 49 10.70 -2.65 6.54
N VAL A 50 10.51 -2.43 5.25
CA VAL A 50 11.52 -1.74 4.41
C VAL A 50 11.74 -0.31 4.90
N LEU A 51 10.67 0.46 5.09
CA LEU A 51 10.81 1.86 5.52
C LEU A 51 11.21 2.00 6.99
N GLY A 52 10.78 1.09 7.85
CA GLY A 52 11.15 1.05 9.26
C GLY A 52 12.65 0.85 9.44
N SER A 53 13.27 0.01 8.59
CA SER A 53 14.74 -0.13 8.58
C SER A 53 15.46 1.19 8.22
N ARG A 54 14.89 1.98 7.28
CA ARG A 54 15.44 3.28 6.85
C ARG A 54 15.22 4.39 7.88
N LEU A 55 14.16 4.29 8.69
CA LEU A 55 13.78 5.26 9.72
C LEU A 55 14.28 4.88 11.13
N LYS A 56 15.10 3.82 11.23
CA LYS A 56 15.57 3.30 12.51
C LYS A 56 16.27 4.39 13.33
N GLY A 57 15.80 4.60 14.56
CA GLY A 57 16.33 5.61 15.49
C GLY A 57 15.69 7.00 15.36
N MET A 58 14.73 7.17 14.45
CA MET A 58 13.92 8.38 14.37
C MET A 58 12.66 8.25 15.24
N ASP A 59 12.29 9.33 15.94
CA ASP A 59 11.02 9.42 16.68
C ASP A 59 9.91 9.88 15.73
N VAL A 60 9.34 8.93 14.99
CA VAL A 60 8.31 9.17 13.97
C VAL A 60 7.26 8.06 13.99
N VAL A 61 6.03 8.43 13.62
CA VAL A 61 4.96 7.45 13.33
C VAL A 61 4.97 7.15 11.84
N LEU A 62 5.25 5.89 11.48
CA LEU A 62 5.18 5.41 10.10
C LEU A 62 3.79 4.84 9.80
N LEU A 63 3.06 5.49 8.88
CA LEU A 63 1.81 4.98 8.35
C LEU A 63 2.03 4.28 7.01
N CYS A 64 1.77 2.98 6.94
CA CYS A 64 1.71 2.19 5.71
C CYS A 64 0.32 1.60 5.58
N ALA A 65 -0.18 1.51 4.34
CA ALA A 65 -1.49 0.97 4.05
C ALA A 65 -1.49 0.33 2.66
N ASP A 66 -2.29 -0.70 2.51
CA ASP A 66 -2.58 -1.32 1.24
C ASP A 66 -4.09 -1.49 1.00
N GLN A 67 -4.46 -1.88 -0.22
CA GLN A 67 -5.84 -2.14 -0.58
C GLN A 67 -5.87 -3.13 -1.74
N VAL A 68 -6.60 -4.22 -1.56
CA VAL A 68 -6.90 -5.21 -2.60
C VAL A 68 -8.32 -5.02 -3.12
N ALA A 69 -8.56 -5.41 -4.37
CA ALA A 69 -9.89 -5.53 -4.94
C ALA A 69 -10.20 -7.02 -5.14
N VAL A 70 -11.43 -7.43 -4.84
CA VAL A 70 -11.89 -8.81 -5.06
C VAL A 70 -13.13 -8.75 -5.94
N CYS A 71 -13.16 -9.56 -7.00
CA CYS A 71 -14.28 -9.69 -7.91
C CYS A 71 -14.42 -11.16 -8.27
N GLU A 72 -15.62 -11.73 -8.06
CA GLU A 72 -15.89 -13.15 -8.31
C GLU A 72 -14.88 -14.07 -7.60
N ASP A 73 -14.60 -13.78 -6.32
CA ASP A 73 -13.63 -14.48 -5.47
C ASP A 73 -12.16 -14.42 -5.94
N GLU A 74 -11.87 -13.64 -6.99
CA GLU A 74 -10.52 -13.41 -7.49
C GLU A 74 -9.97 -12.06 -7.07
N LEU A 75 -8.71 -12.06 -6.61
CA LEU A 75 -7.96 -10.84 -6.33
C LEU A 75 -7.62 -10.11 -7.64
N ARG A 76 -8.07 -8.87 -7.76
CA ARG A 76 -7.84 -8.00 -8.92
C ARG A 76 -6.71 -7.01 -8.63
N GLU A 77 -5.78 -6.92 -9.56
CA GLU A 77 -4.73 -5.90 -9.55
C GLU A 77 -5.06 -4.75 -10.51
N LYS A 78 -4.16 -3.76 -10.56
CA LYS A 78 -4.21 -2.77 -11.64
C LYS A 78 -4.01 -3.49 -12.97
N PRO A 79 -4.93 -3.31 -13.93
CA PRO A 79 -4.84 -3.98 -15.20
C PRO A 79 -3.57 -3.53 -15.95
N GLU A 80 -2.94 -4.46 -16.65
CA GLU A 80 -1.78 -4.21 -17.51
C GLU A 80 -2.21 -3.78 -18.92
N SER A 81 -3.49 -3.90 -19.25
CA SER A 81 -4.04 -3.50 -20.55
C SER A 81 -5.47 -2.96 -20.47
N ALA A 82 -5.88 -2.19 -21.48
CA ALA A 82 -7.25 -1.70 -21.60
C ALA A 82 -8.27 -2.84 -21.81
N GLU A 83 -7.85 -3.97 -22.39
CA GLU A 83 -8.72 -5.15 -22.54
C GLU A 83 -8.91 -5.87 -21.21
N GLU A 84 -7.85 -5.98 -20.40
CA GLU A 84 -7.98 -6.49 -19.04
C GLU A 84 -8.85 -5.57 -18.17
N ALA A 85 -8.72 -4.25 -18.33
CA ALA A 85 -9.54 -3.27 -17.60
C ALA A 85 -11.04 -3.36 -17.89
N LYS A 86 -11.45 -3.97 -19.02
CA LYS A 86 -12.86 -4.17 -19.40
C LYS A 86 -13.46 -5.48 -18.87
N ARG A 87 -12.63 -6.39 -18.33
CA ARG A 87 -13.04 -7.70 -17.78
C ARG A 87 -13.27 -7.61 -16.27
#